data_AF-A0A2G2VAP8-F1
#
_entry.id   AF-A0A2G2VAP8-F1
#
_cell.length_a   1.000
_cell.length_b   1.000
_cell.length_c   1.000
_cell.angle_alpha   90.00
_cell.angle_beta   90.00
_cell.angle_gamma   90.00
#
_symmetry.space_group_name_H-M   'P 1'
#
loop_
_entity.id
_entity.type
_entity.pdbx_description
1 polymer ?
#
loop_
_entity_poly.entity_id
_entity_poly.type
_entity_poly.pdbx_seq_one_letter_code
_entity_poly.pdbx_strand_id
1 'polypeptide(L)'
;MSDFLDQKVRTDWSTIEAYRDKMANPFDVQYVDGIAQQTIGSLDCVPFVAAYAEYLSDGLQVPNDGLDAGLLRKRYAALLWKYGEAKAQKSYATNLKDPR
;
A
#
# COMPACT_ATOMS: atom_id res chain seq x y z
N MET A 1 4.99 0.92 25.59
CA MET A 1 3.69 0.56 25.02
C MET A 1 3.04 1.86 24.54
N SER A 2 2.57 1.91 23.31
CA SER A 2 1.79 3.05 22.80
C SER A 2 0.32 2.72 22.98
N ASP A 3 -0.37 3.44 23.87
CA ASP A 3 -1.79 3.27 24.18
C ASP A 3 -2.72 3.65 23.00
N PHE A 4 -2.14 4.05 21.86
CA PHE A 4 -2.87 4.44 20.65
C PHE A 4 -3.64 3.29 20.00
N LEU A 5 -3.21 2.04 20.19
CA LEU A 5 -3.83 0.86 19.57
C LEU A 5 -4.83 0.14 20.49
N ASP A 6 -4.94 0.55 21.76
CA ASP A 6 -5.74 -0.18 22.76
C ASP A 6 -7.24 0.18 22.67
N GLN A 7 -7.57 1.31 22.05
CA GLN A 7 -8.96 1.73 21.86
C GLN A 7 -9.57 1.08 20.61
N LYS A 8 -9.97 -0.20 20.73
CA LYS A 8 -10.83 -0.91 19.76
C LYS A 8 -12.29 -0.45 19.82
N VAL A 9 -12.55 0.86 19.98
CA VAL A 9 -13.91 1.40 19.84
C VAL A 9 -14.23 1.39 18.36
N ARG A 10 -15.10 0.45 17.95
CA ARG A 10 -15.59 0.37 16.58
C ARG A 10 -16.33 1.68 16.29
N THR A 11 -15.77 2.55 15.45
CA THR A 11 -16.44 3.78 15.03
C THR A 11 -17.72 3.42 14.30
N ASP A 12 -18.87 3.75 14.88
CA ASP A 12 -20.16 3.60 14.23
C ASP A 12 -20.35 4.74 13.22
N TRP A 13 -19.92 4.48 11.99
CA TRP A 13 -20.01 5.42 10.87
C TRP A 13 -21.47 5.84 10.55
N SER A 14 -22.49 5.10 11.02
CA SER A 14 -23.90 5.45 10.80
C SER A 14 -24.34 6.69 11.59
N THR A 15 -23.61 7.03 12.66
CA THR A 15 -23.86 8.21 13.49
C THR A 15 -23.32 9.50 12.88
N ILE A 16 -22.48 9.41 11.84
CA ILE A 16 -21.86 10.58 11.19
C ILE A 16 -22.72 10.99 9.98
N GLU A 17 -23.33 12.17 10.04
CA GLU A 17 -24.26 12.67 9.00
C GLU A 17 -23.65 12.64 7.59
N ALA A 18 -22.36 12.92 7.44
CA ALA A 18 -21.64 12.90 6.16
C ALA A 18 -21.47 11.51 5.52
N TYR A 19 -21.82 10.44 6.23
CA TYR A 19 -21.68 9.05 5.76
C TYR A 19 -23.01 8.27 5.76
N ARG A 20 -24.13 8.87 6.21
CA ARG A 20 -25.44 8.19 6.28
C ARG A 20 -25.91 7.67 4.93
N ASP A 21 -25.76 8.46 3.89
CA ASP A 21 -26.11 8.14 2.50
C ASP A 21 -25.15 7.11 1.87
N LYS A 22 -23.90 7.05 2.34
CA LYS A 22 -22.86 6.14 1.85
C LYS A 22 -23.03 4.69 2.34
N MET A 23 -23.87 4.46 3.34
CA MET A 23 -24.17 3.12 3.87
C MET A 23 -25.11 2.30 2.98
N ALA A 24 -25.74 2.91 1.95
CA ALA A 24 -26.70 2.23 1.08
C ALA A 24 -26.07 1.23 0.10
N ASN A 25 -24.73 1.24 -0.06
CA ASN A 25 -24.00 0.32 -0.93
C ASN A 25 -22.67 -0.12 -0.27
N PRO A 26 -22.74 -0.96 0.78
CA PRO A 26 -21.54 -1.44 1.45
C PRO A 26 -20.75 -2.39 0.52
N PHE A 27 -19.43 -2.29 0.56
CA PHE A 27 -18.53 -3.28 -0.02
C PHE A 27 -18.13 -4.30 1.04
N ASP A 28 -17.84 -5.53 0.61
CA ASP A 28 -17.37 -6.57 1.50
C ASP A 28 -15.99 -6.21 2.06
N VAL A 29 -15.85 -6.22 3.38
CA VAL A 29 -14.60 -6.01 4.09
C VAL A 29 -14.17 -7.32 4.70
N GLN A 30 -13.02 -7.84 4.28
CA GLN A 30 -12.41 -9.03 4.86
C GLN A 30 -11.25 -8.62 5.76
N TYR A 31 -11.24 -9.14 6.99
CA TYR A 31 -10.09 -9.04 7.87
C TYR A 31 -9.21 -10.27 7.68
N VAL A 32 -7.93 -10.05 7.37
CA VAL A 32 -6.94 -11.12 7.24
C VAL A 32 -6.09 -11.10 8.50
N ASP A 33 -6.15 -12.19 9.26
CA ASP A 33 -5.35 -12.39 10.48
C ASP A 33 -4.13 -13.27 10.21
N GLY A 34 -3.16 -13.28 11.14
CA GLY A 34 -1.96 -14.11 11.05
C GLY A 34 -0.94 -13.64 10.01
N ILE A 35 -1.18 -12.50 9.37
CA ILE A 35 -0.25 -11.90 8.43
C ILE A 35 1.00 -11.39 9.15
N ALA A 36 2.16 -11.64 8.56
CA ALA A 36 3.40 -11.19 9.15
C ALA A 36 3.47 -9.66 9.15
N GLN A 37 3.87 -9.06 10.27
CA GLN A 37 3.99 -7.62 10.38
C GLN A 37 5.45 -7.19 10.20
N GLN A 38 5.66 -5.95 9.77
CA GLN A 38 6.99 -5.35 9.80
C GLN A 38 7.49 -5.26 11.25
N THR A 39 8.79 -5.43 11.45
CA THR A 39 9.41 -5.30 12.78
C THR A 39 9.21 -3.88 13.33
N ILE A 40 8.94 -3.77 14.63
CA ILE A 40 8.82 -2.47 15.32
C ILE A 40 10.07 -1.63 15.06
N GLY A 41 9.88 -0.38 14.63
CA GLY A 41 10.98 0.53 14.29
C GLY A 41 11.50 0.40 12.86
N SER A 42 10.94 -0.50 12.04
CA SER A 42 11.25 -0.56 10.60
C SER A 42 10.74 0.68 9.87
N LEU A 43 11.54 1.18 8.92
CA LEU A 43 11.19 2.27 7.99
C LEU A 43 10.67 1.74 6.64
N ASP A 44 10.42 0.43 6.53
CA ASP A 44 10.05 -0.23 5.28
C ASP A 44 8.53 -0.36 5.07
N CYS A 45 7.73 0.47 5.76
CA CYS A 45 6.27 0.44 5.71
C CYS A 45 5.71 0.48 4.28
N VAL A 46 6.25 1.37 3.44
CA VAL A 46 5.79 1.52 2.05
C VAL A 46 6.11 0.27 1.21
N PRO A 47 7.36 -0.23 1.14
CA PRO A 47 7.67 -1.49 0.49
C PRO A 47 6.82 -2.67 0.98
N PHE A 48 6.54 -2.71 2.29
CA PHE A 48 5.73 -3.76 2.90
C PHE A 48 4.29 -3.71 2.37
N VAL A 49 3.61 -2.57 2.49
CA VAL A 49 2.22 -2.38 1.99
C VAL A 49 2.13 -2.64 0.49
N ALA A 50 3.11 -2.19 -0.28
CA ALA A 50 3.15 -2.41 -1.74
C ALA A 50 3.22 -3.90 -2.08
N ALA A 51 4.02 -4.68 -1.35
CA ALA A 51 4.09 -6.12 -1.54
C ALA A 51 2.76 -6.80 -1.22
N TYR A 52 2.11 -6.44 -0.12
CA TYR A 52 0.78 -6.96 0.21
C TYR A 52 -0.26 -6.68 -0.87
N ALA A 53 -0.29 -5.45 -1.37
CA ALA A 53 -1.19 -5.06 -2.45
C ALA A 53 -0.93 -5.89 -3.72
N GLU A 54 0.33 -6.19 -4.02
CA GLU A 54 0.72 -7.04 -5.16
C GLU A 54 0.23 -8.49 -4.99
N TYR A 55 0.51 -9.13 -3.85
CA TYR A 55 0.03 -10.48 -3.55
C TYR A 55 -1.49 -10.60 -3.69
N LEU A 56 -2.23 -9.64 -3.11
CA LEU A 56 -3.69 -9.63 -3.19
C LEU A 56 -4.20 -9.38 -4.61
N SER A 57 -3.52 -8.52 -5.38
CA SER A 57 -3.89 -8.24 -6.78
C SER A 57 -3.67 -9.47 -7.67
N ASP A 58 -2.64 -10.25 -7.39
CA ASP A 58 -2.35 -11.51 -8.09
C ASP A 58 -3.21 -12.69 -7.60
N GLY A 59 -4.09 -12.47 -6.60
CA GLY A 59 -4.90 -13.51 -5.98
C GLY A 59 -4.09 -14.52 -5.17
N LEU A 60 -2.85 -14.17 -4.81
CA LEU A 60 -1.95 -15.00 -4.03
C LEU A 60 -2.23 -14.85 -2.53
N GLN A 61 -2.00 -15.94 -1.80
CA GLN A 61 -2.04 -15.88 -0.34
C GLN A 61 -0.85 -15.07 0.17
N VAL A 62 -1.13 -14.15 1.09
CA VAL A 62 -0.11 -13.39 1.78
C VAL A 62 0.75 -14.33 2.65
N PRO A 63 2.09 -14.23 2.59
CA PRO A 63 2.98 -15.01 3.44
C PRO A 63 2.81 -14.72 4.94
N ASN A 64 2.72 -15.77 5.75
CA ASN A 64 2.62 -15.68 7.22
C ASN A 64 3.99 -15.73 7.92
N ASP A 65 5.04 -16.13 7.21
CA ASP A 65 6.41 -16.36 7.70
C ASP A 65 7.31 -15.12 7.71
N GLY A 66 6.78 -13.96 7.31
CA GLY A 66 7.54 -12.71 7.21
C GLY A 66 7.98 -12.41 5.80
N LEU A 67 7.86 -11.14 5.40
CA LEU A 67 8.47 -10.68 4.16
C LEU A 67 9.92 -10.27 4.43
N ASP A 68 10.85 -10.71 3.59
CA ASP A 68 12.24 -10.25 3.65
C ASP A 68 12.30 -8.76 3.30
N ALA A 69 12.43 -7.91 4.32
CA ALA A 69 12.54 -6.46 4.18
C ALA A 69 13.72 -6.04 3.29
N GLY A 70 14.84 -6.79 3.33
CA GLY A 70 15.99 -6.55 2.48
C GLY A 70 15.68 -6.80 1.00
N LEU A 71 14.95 -7.88 0.70
CA LEU A 71 14.48 -8.19 -0.65
C LEU A 71 13.46 -7.16 -1.14
N LEU A 72 12.48 -6.81 -0.31
CA LEU A 72 11.47 -5.79 -0.62
C LEU A 72 12.11 -4.45 -0.97
N ARG A 73 13.08 -3.99 -0.18
CA ARG A 73 13.80 -2.75 -0.45
C ARG A 73 14.56 -2.78 -1.78
N LYS A 74 15.23 -3.90 -2.10
CA LYS A 74 15.92 -4.07 -3.39
C LYS A 74 14.93 -4.01 -4.56
N ARG A 75 13.80 -4.72 -4.45
CA ARG A 75 12.77 -4.72 -5.49
C ARG A 75 12.18 -3.32 -5.68
N TYR A 76 11.83 -2.65 -4.59
CA TYR A 76 11.26 -1.30 -4.62
C TYR A 76 12.25 -0.28 -5.20
N ALA A 77 13.53 -0.34 -4.83
CA ALA A 77 14.57 0.50 -5.40
C ALA A 77 14.73 0.28 -6.92
N ALA A 78 14.70 -0.98 -7.37
CA ALA A 78 14.76 -1.30 -8.80
C ALA A 78 13.54 -0.78 -9.58
N LEU A 79 12.34 -0.87 -9.00
CA LEU A 79 11.11 -0.33 -9.59
C LEU A 79 11.18 1.21 -9.68
N LEU A 80 11.61 1.88 -8.61
CA LEU A 80 11.79 3.33 -8.60
C LEU A 80 12.82 3.79 -9.64
N TRP A 81 13.93 3.06 -9.76
CA TRP A 81 14.95 3.35 -10.76
C TRP A 81 14.37 3.28 -12.18
N LYS A 82 13.70 2.17 -12.54
CA LYS A 82 13.06 2.00 -13.85
C LYS A 82 12.02 3.08 -14.13
N TYR A 83 11.23 3.44 -13.12
CA TYR A 83 10.25 4.52 -13.25
C TYR A 83 10.95 5.87 -13.53
N GLY A 84 12.04 6.17 -12.83
CA GLY A 84 12.86 7.35 -13.05
C GLY A 84 13.40 7.42 -14.49
N GLU A 85 13.96 6.33 -14.99
CA GLU A 85 14.44 6.22 -16.37
C GLU A 85 13.30 6.47 -17.38
N ALA A 86 12.17 5.78 -17.22
CA ALA A 86 11.03 5.92 -18.12
C ALA A 86 10.46 7.35 -18.11
N LYS A 87 10.44 8.00 -16.94
CA LYS A 87 9.98 9.39 -16.80
C LYS A 87 10.92 10.37 -17.50
N ALA A 88 12.24 10.18 -17.36
CA ALA A 88 13.25 11.00 -18.03
C ALA A 88 13.19 10.84 -19.56
N GLN A 89 13.01 9.61 -20.06
CA GLN A 89 12.83 9.34 -21.49
C GLN A 89 11.57 10.00 -22.05
N LYS A 90 10.43 9.89 -21.34
CA LYS A 90 9.19 10.56 -21.75
C LYS A 90 9.34 12.07 -21.78
N SER A 91 9.97 12.70 -20.78
CA SER A 91 10.19 14.16 -20.79
C SER A 91 11.05 14.63 -21.97
N TYR A 92 12.06 13.84 -22.35
CA TYR A 92 12.89 14.15 -23.51
C TYR A 92 12.12 14.03 -24.83
N ALA A 93 11.27 13.00 -24.96
CA ALA A 93 10.43 12.81 -26.13
C ALA A 93 9.36 13.92 -26.31
N THR A 94 8.83 14.48 -25.21
CA THR A 94 7.87 15.60 -25.27
C THR A 94 8.53 16.90 -25.75
N ASN A 95 9.76 17.17 -25.31
CA ASN A 95 10.51 18.38 -25.71
C ASN A 95 10.92 18.39 -27.18
N LEU A 96 11.02 17.23 -27.84
CA LEU A 96 11.34 17.12 -29.27
C LEU A 96 10.14 17.36 -30.19
N LYS A 97 8.91 17.34 -29.64
CA LYS A 97 7.67 17.48 -30.42
C LYS A 97 7.03 18.86 -30.33
N ASP A 98 7.73 19.85 -29.78
CA ASP A 98 7.31 21.25 -29.84
C ASP A 98 8.08 21.94 -30.98
N PRO A 99 7.52 22.01 -32.21
CA PRO A 99 8.17 22.68 -33.32
C PRO A 99 7.93 24.18 -33.18
N ARG A 100 8.98 24.98 -33.41
CA ARG A 100 8.84 26.42 -33.67
C ARG A 100 7.91 26.72 -34.84
#